data_AF-A0A0G0V6N7-F1
#
_entry.id   AF-A0A0G0V6N7-F1
#
_cell.length_a   1.000
_cell.length_b   1.000
_cell.length_c   1.000
_cell.angle_alpha   90.00
_cell.angle_beta   90.00
_cell.angle_gamma   90.00
#
_symmetry.space_group_name_H-M   'P 1'
#
loop_
_entity.id
_entity.type
_entity.pdbx_description
1 polymer ?
#
loop_
_entity_poly.entity_id
_entity_poly.type
_entity_poly.pdbx_seq_one_letter_code
_entity_poly.pdbx_strand_id
1 'polypeptide(L)'
;SYCAHCGQKNYQAVPDGQTGICGKCDAKERVNFKQTHMQVFTWPGKEIDMSEDFRSLSLFVELQDRVALVQEFDRLCDIVTESYINTCRDYRIVEEEILVPKTIKILEPV
;
A
#
# COMPACT_ATOMS: atom_id res chain seq x y z
N SER A 1 18.00 25.23 -4.79
CA SER A 1 18.04 25.39 -6.25
C SER A 1 16.79 24.79 -6.89
N TYR A 2 16.54 25.03 -8.18
CA TYR A 2 15.45 24.40 -8.94
C TYR A 2 15.86 24.10 -10.38
N CYS A 3 15.19 23.16 -11.03
CA CYS A 3 15.40 22.84 -12.44
C CYS A 3 14.50 23.70 -13.33
N ALA A 4 15.09 24.42 -14.30
CA ALA A 4 14.32 25.23 -15.26
C ALA A 4 13.52 24.37 -16.26
N HIS A 5 13.99 23.15 -16.55
CA HIS A 5 13.32 22.19 -17.46
C HIS A 5 12.09 21.51 -16.84
N CYS A 6 12.22 20.86 -15.67
CA CYS A 6 11.15 20.04 -15.08
C CYS A 6 10.52 20.62 -13.80
N GLY A 7 11.01 21.77 -13.31
CA GLY A 7 10.51 22.43 -12.10
C GLY A 7 10.90 21.76 -10.78
N GLN A 8 11.64 20.64 -10.80
CA GLN A 8 12.07 19.96 -9.58
C GLN A 8 12.89 20.89 -8.69
N LYS A 9 12.47 21.02 -7.42
CA LYS A 9 13.17 21.80 -6.40
C LYS A 9 14.19 20.93 -5.67
N ASN A 10 15.26 21.55 -5.20
CA ASN A 10 16.32 20.93 -4.42
C ASN A 10 16.74 21.87 -3.28
N TYR A 11 16.94 21.30 -2.09
CA TYR A 11 17.28 22.06 -0.87
C TYR A 11 18.73 22.59 -0.88
N GLN A 12 19.60 22.01 -1.70
CA GLN A 12 20.99 22.44 -1.86
C GLN A 12 21.13 23.49 -2.97
N ALA A 13 22.14 24.35 -2.82
CA ALA A 13 22.59 25.23 -3.90
C ALA A 13 23.47 24.45 -4.90
N VAL A 14 23.49 24.90 -6.15
CA VAL A 14 24.54 24.56 -7.10
C VAL A 14 25.80 25.34 -6.69
N PRO A 15 26.94 24.66 -6.41
CA PRO A 15 28.18 25.35 -6.05
C PRO A 15 28.68 26.26 -7.17
N ASP A 16 29.36 27.34 -6.80
CA ASP A 16 29.94 28.27 -7.77
C ASP A 16 30.95 27.56 -8.68
N GLY A 17 30.89 27.88 -9.98
CA GLY A 17 31.74 27.26 -10.99
C GLY A 17 31.33 25.83 -11.42
N GLN A 18 30.25 25.26 -10.85
CA GLN A 18 29.75 23.94 -11.25
C GLN A 18 28.49 24.02 -12.12
N THR A 19 28.35 23.07 -13.05
CA THR A 19 27.11 22.91 -13.82
C THR A 19 26.06 22.22 -12.96
N GLY A 20 24.89 22.86 -12.79
CA GLY A 20 23.79 22.27 -12.04
C GLY A 20 23.05 21.20 -12.83
N ILE A 21 23.15 19.94 -12.38
CA ILE A 21 22.42 18.80 -12.94
C ILE A 21 21.17 18.51 -12.09
N CYS A 22 20.04 18.30 -12.74
CA CYS A 22 18.80 17.91 -12.07
C CYS A 22 18.78 16.42 -11.75
N GLY A 23 18.70 16.03 -10.47
CA GLY A 23 18.60 14.61 -10.09
C GLY A 23 17.27 13.91 -10.38
N LYS A 24 16.34 14.54 -11.13
CA LYS A 24 15.07 13.92 -11.57
C LYS A 24 15.02 13.69 -13.08
N CYS A 25 15.46 14.67 -13.87
CA CYS A 25 15.39 14.61 -15.33
C CYS A 25 16.76 14.72 -16.02
N ASP A 26 17.84 14.72 -15.24
CA ASP A 26 19.26 14.80 -15.66
C ASP A 26 19.65 16.00 -16.53
N ALA A 27 18.72 16.93 -16.75
CA ALA A 27 18.98 18.17 -17.47
C ALA A 27 20.01 19.03 -16.73
N LYS A 28 20.95 19.61 -17.48
CA LYS A 28 21.99 20.55 -17.00
C LYS A 28 21.43 21.97 -16.79
N GLU A 29 20.20 22.06 -16.31
CA GLU A 29 19.42 23.29 -16.15
C GLU A 29 19.03 23.58 -14.68
N ARG A 30 19.73 22.96 -13.72
CA ARG A 30 19.50 23.27 -12.31
C ARG A 30 20.19 24.60 -11.97
N VAL A 31 19.43 25.56 -11.47
CA VAL A 31 19.90 26.91 -11.13
C VAL A 31 19.53 27.29 -9.70
N ASN A 32 20.31 28.19 -9.10
CA ASN A 32 20.01 28.74 -7.78
C ASN A 32 18.86 29.76 -7.84
N PHE A 33 18.07 29.85 -6.76
CA PHE A 33 17.07 30.91 -6.65
C PHE A 33 17.78 32.27 -6.46
N LYS A 34 17.27 33.33 -7.10
CA LYS A 34 17.82 34.69 -6.97
C LYS A 34 17.60 35.30 -5.58
N GLN A 35 16.54 34.85 -4.92
CA GLN A 35 16.14 35.28 -3.58
C GLN A 35 15.67 34.05 -2.80
N THR A 36 15.56 34.17 -1.48
CA THR A 36 15.06 33.10 -0.62
C THR A 36 13.70 32.61 -1.12
N HIS A 37 13.63 31.35 -1.56
CA HIS A 37 12.42 30.77 -2.15
C HIS A 37 11.34 30.48 -1.09
N MET A 38 11.73 30.00 0.08
CA MET A 38 10.86 29.83 1.24
C MET A 38 11.63 30.18 2.50
N GLN A 39 11.02 30.97 3.37
CA GLN A 39 11.50 31.23 4.71
C GLN A 39 10.57 30.50 5.67
N VAL A 40 11.11 29.57 6.45
CA VAL A 40 10.33 28.94 7.53
C VAL A 40 10.05 30.02 8.56
N PHE A 41 8.78 30.35 8.72
CA PHE A 41 8.31 31.28 9.73
C PHE A 41 7.46 30.49 10.72
N THR A 42 7.95 30.36 11.94
CA THR A 42 7.19 29.84 13.07
C THR A 42 6.70 31.03 13.88
N TRP A 43 5.46 31.00 14.37
CA TRP A 43 4.93 32.02 15.27
C TRP A 43 5.17 31.57 16.71
N PRO A 44 6.27 32.01 17.38
CA PRO A 44 6.63 31.49 18.68
C PRO A 44 5.56 31.93 19.69
N GLY A 45 5.06 30.99 20.50
CA GLY A 45 4.00 31.25 21.47
C GLY A 45 2.57 31.14 20.92
N LYS A 46 2.37 30.75 19.65
CA LYS A 46 1.05 30.27 19.19
C LYS A 46 0.94 28.79 19.50
N GLU A 47 -0.07 28.40 20.28
CA GLU A 47 -0.40 27.00 20.45
C GLU A 47 -0.85 26.41 19.10
N ILE A 48 -0.30 25.26 18.73
CA ILE A 48 -0.69 24.52 17.52
C ILE A 48 -2.12 24.01 17.67
N ASP A 49 -2.45 23.63 18.90
CA ASP A 49 -3.64 22.89 19.26
C ASP A 49 -4.73 23.79 19.84
N MET A 50 -4.49 25.11 19.95
CA MET A 50 -5.46 26.09 20.49
C MET A 50 -6.11 25.64 21.81
N SER A 51 -5.33 25.03 22.70
CA SER A 51 -5.80 24.43 23.96
C SER A 51 -6.88 23.33 23.79
N GLU A 52 -7.01 22.70 22.63
CA GLU A 52 -7.90 21.56 22.42
C GLU A 52 -7.49 20.36 23.26
N ASP A 53 -8.48 19.72 23.87
CA ASP A 53 -8.28 18.57 24.75
C ASP A 53 -8.36 17.25 23.97
N PHE A 54 -7.21 16.77 23.51
CA PHE A 54 -7.07 15.44 22.91
C PHE A 54 -6.93 14.32 23.96
N ARG A 55 -7.15 14.55 25.26
CA ARG A 55 -7.12 13.47 26.26
C ARG A 55 -8.38 12.59 26.20
N SER A 56 -9.45 13.10 25.60
CA SER A 56 -10.59 12.29 25.14
C SER A 56 -10.21 11.31 24.01
N LEU A 57 -9.01 11.47 23.43
CA LEU A 57 -8.40 10.51 22.51
C LEU A 57 -7.87 9.27 23.26
N SER A 58 -8.66 8.71 24.18
CA SER A 58 -8.69 7.26 24.41
C SER A 58 -8.96 6.50 23.10
N LEU A 59 -9.42 7.21 22.06
CA LEU A 59 -9.41 6.86 20.64
C LEU A 59 -8.08 6.32 20.13
N PHE A 60 -6.92 6.50 20.77
CA PHE A 60 -5.69 5.87 20.28
C PHE A 60 -5.76 4.34 20.29
N VAL A 61 -6.36 3.74 21.32
CA VAL A 61 -6.57 2.27 21.38
C VAL A 61 -7.67 1.85 20.43
N GLU A 62 -8.82 2.53 20.43
CA GLU A 62 -9.91 2.17 19.50
C GLU A 62 -9.55 2.36 18.02
N LEU A 63 -8.74 3.37 17.69
CA LEU A 63 -8.24 3.57 16.33
C LEU A 63 -7.21 2.51 15.97
N GLN A 64 -6.32 2.13 16.90
CA GLN A 64 -5.39 1.01 16.69
C GLN A 64 -6.14 -0.30 16.46
N ASP A 65 -7.16 -0.60 17.27
CA ASP A 65 -7.97 -1.81 17.13
C ASP A 65 -8.73 -1.83 15.79
N ARG A 66 -9.32 -0.70 15.39
CA ARG A 66 -9.99 -0.58 14.09
C ARG A 66 -9.02 -0.74 12.92
N VAL A 67 -7.82 -0.16 13.03
CA VAL A 67 -6.78 -0.30 11.99
C VAL A 67 -6.28 -1.75 11.93
N ALA A 68 -6.03 -2.38 13.08
CA ALA A 68 -5.62 -3.79 13.15
C ALA A 68 -6.67 -4.70 12.53
N LEU A 69 -7.95 -4.50 12.84
CA LEU A 69 -9.07 -5.25 12.26
C LEU A 69 -9.10 -5.15 10.73
N VAL A 70 -8.98 -3.94 10.17
CA VAL A 70 -8.98 -3.74 8.72
C VAL A 70 -7.79 -4.43 8.07
N GLN A 71 -6.61 -4.34 8.68
CA GLN A 71 -5.40 -5.01 8.19
C GLN A 71 -5.50 -6.54 8.24
N GLU A 72 -6.12 -7.10 9.29
CA GLU A 72 -6.36 -8.54 9.38
C GLU A 72 -7.37 -9.03 8.35
N PHE A 73 -8.43 -8.26 8.11
CA PHE A 73 -9.41 -8.56 7.09
C PHE A 73 -8.79 -8.57 5.68
N ASP A 74 -7.97 -7.57 5.36
CA ASP A 74 -7.25 -7.48 4.07
C ASP A 74 -6.36 -8.71 3.84
N ARG A 75 -5.56 -9.08 4.86
CA ARG A 75 -4.72 -10.30 4.83
C ARG A 75 -5.54 -11.58 4.63
N LEU A 76 -6.73 -11.66 5.25
CA LEU A 76 -7.61 -12.81 5.08
C LEU A 76 -8.12 -12.92 3.63
N CYS A 77 -8.49 -11.80 3.02
CA CYS A 77 -8.93 -11.77 1.62
C CYS A 77 -7.84 -12.26 0.66
N ASP A 78 -6.58 -11.89 0.92
CA ASP A 78 -5.44 -12.39 0.14
C ASP A 78 -5.28 -13.91 0.28
N ILE A 79 -5.32 -14.43 1.52
CA ILE A 79 -5.20 -15.87 1.80
C ILE A 79 -6.33 -16.67 1.12
N VAL A 80 -7.57 -16.20 1.20
CA VAL A 80 -8.72 -16.86 0.56
C VAL A 80 -8.54 -16.91 -0.96
N THR A 81 -8.10 -15.80 -1.54
CA THR A 81 -7.87 -15.69 -2.98
C THR A 81 -6.75 -16.62 -3.44
N GLU A 82 -5.63 -16.64 -2.71
CA GLU A 82 -4.51 -17.54 -2.98
C GLU A 82 -4.94 -19.00 -2.86
N SER A 83 -5.66 -19.37 -1.80
CA SER A 83 -6.17 -20.73 -1.62
C SER A 83 -7.09 -21.16 -2.75
N TYR A 84 -7.97 -20.27 -3.22
CA TYR A 84 -8.85 -20.55 -4.36
C TYR A 84 -8.04 -20.78 -5.64
N ILE A 85 -7.09 -19.88 -5.94
CA ILE A 85 -6.24 -20.00 -7.13
C ILE A 85 -5.44 -21.31 -7.10
N ASN A 86 -4.84 -21.65 -5.96
CA ASN A 86 -4.09 -22.90 -5.80
C ASN A 86 -5.01 -24.11 -5.98
N THR A 87 -6.22 -24.08 -5.42
CA THR A 87 -7.21 -25.13 -5.62
C THR A 87 -7.54 -25.33 -7.10
N CYS A 88 -7.76 -24.23 -7.85
CA CYS A 88 -8.04 -24.31 -9.28
C CYS A 88 -6.84 -24.78 -10.12
N ARG A 89 -5.60 -24.56 -9.65
CA ARG A 89 -4.38 -25.00 -10.35
C ARG A 89 -4.06 -26.47 -10.07
N ASP A 90 -4.22 -26.88 -8.82
CA ASP A 90 -3.72 -28.17 -8.34
C ASP A 90 -4.77 -29.28 -8.45
N TYR A 91 -6.05 -28.93 -8.55
CA TYR A 91 -7.15 -29.88 -8.59
C TYR A 91 -8.00 -29.69 -9.85
N ARG A 92 -8.41 -30.83 -10.43
CA ARG A 92 -9.40 -30.89 -11.50
C ARG A 92 -10.61 -31.69 -11.04
N ILE A 93 -11.80 -31.20 -11.38
CA ILE A 93 -13.04 -31.95 -11.14
C ILE A 93 -13.08 -33.11 -12.14
N VAL A 94 -13.25 -34.32 -11.61
CA VAL A 94 -13.41 -35.54 -12.41
C VAL A 94 -14.65 -36.28 -11.94
N GLU A 95 -15.35 -36.89 -12.88
CA GLU A 95 -16.47 -37.78 -12.58
C GLU A 95 -15.92 -39.18 -12.29
N GLU A 96 -16.37 -39.78 -11.20
CA GLU A 96 -16.05 -41.15 -10.82
C GLU A 96 -17.36 -41.94 -10.71
N GLU A 97 -17.51 -42.96 -11.54
CA GLU A 97 -18.62 -43.90 -11.46
C GLU A 97 -18.24 -45.07 -10.54
N ILE A 98 -18.98 -45.22 -9.45
CA ILE A 98 -18.84 -46.35 -8.52
C ILE A 98 -19.87 -47.44 -8.82
N LEU A 99 -19.39 -48.64 -9.16
CA LEU A 99 -20.24 -49.82 -9.33
C LEU A 99 -20.63 -50.39 -7.96
N VAL A 100 -21.92 -50.36 -7.66
CA VAL A 100 -22.47 -50.97 -6.43
C VAL A 100 -22.87 -52.42 -6.72
N PRO A 101 -22.17 -53.42 -6.16
CA PRO A 101 -22.55 -54.82 -6.34
C PRO A 101 -23.93 -55.08 -5.71
N LYS A 102 -24.84 -55.68 -6.49
CA LYS A 102 -26.21 -55.97 -6.07
C LYS A 102 -26.53 -57.44 -6.27
N THR A 103 -26.84 -58.13 -5.18
CA THR A 103 -27.37 -59.50 -5.24
C THR A 103 -28.89 -59.45 -5.43
N ILE A 104 -29.40 -60.17 -6.43
CA ILE A 104 -30.83 -60.33 -6.67
C ILE A 104 -31.19 -61.81 -6.68
N LYS A 105 -32.41 -62.12 -6.25
CA LYS A 105 -32.96 -63.47 -6.38
C LYS A 105 -33.63 -63.57 -7.74
N ILE A 106 -33.26 -64.60 -8.49
CA ILE A 106 -33.89 -64.96 -9.77
C ILE A 106 -34.49 -66.36 -9.67
N LEU A 107 -35.50 -66.62 -10.48
CA LEU A 107 -36.14 -67.91 -10.62
C LEU A 107 -35.54 -68.59 -11.87
N GLU A 108 -34.95 -69.78 -11.72
CA GLU A 108 -34.39 -70.55 -12.84
C GLU A 108 -35.10 -71.91 -12.96
N PRO A 109 -35.34 -72.42 -14.19
CA PRO A 109 -35.89 -73.75 -14.42
C PRO A 109 -34.85 -74.83 -14.08
N VAL A 110 -35.36 -75.99 -13.63
CA VAL A 110 -34.57 -77.17 -13.25
C VAL A 110 -34.28 -78.05 -14.45
#